data_AF-A0A5C1YJC9-F1
#
_entry.id   AF-A0A5C1YJC9-F1
#
_cell.length_a   1.000
_cell.length_b   1.000
_cell.length_c   1.000
_cell.angle_alpha   90.00
_cell.angle_beta   90.00
_cell.angle_gamma   90.00
#
_symmetry.space_group_name_H-M   'P 1'
#
loop_
_entity.id
_entity.type
_entity.pdbx_description
1 polymer ?
#
loop_
_entity_poly.entity_id
_entity_poly.type
_entity_poly.pdbx_seq_one_letter_code
_entity_poly.pdbx_strand_id
1 'polypeptide(L)'
;MSSDPITIPARSHVAMRSVAGAARPPADPILAAERRRLLADVLALELRLAIIDDRFDRLACRPEAPYREWRRDTVDRAEALAARASRLAAAGALTVGDRSRAGALLVGLRERIARLDARHAAYQRRLRTA
;
A
#
# COMPACT_ATOMS: atom_id res chain seq x y z
N MET A 1 47.78 17.04 45.66
CA MET A 1 47.31 16.83 44.27
C MET A 1 46.12 15.87 44.36
N SER A 2 44.91 16.43 44.36
CA SER A 2 43.65 15.69 44.55
C SER A 2 43.10 15.36 43.18
N SER A 3 42.98 14.08 42.84
CA SER A 3 42.37 13.63 41.59
C SER A 3 40.93 13.27 41.88
N ASP A 4 40.01 14.16 41.51
CA ASP A 4 38.58 13.87 41.53
C ASP A 4 38.24 12.89 40.39
N PRO A 5 37.46 11.82 40.64
CA PRO A 5 37.00 10.95 39.59
C PRO A 5 35.88 11.62 38.79
N ILE A 6 36.05 11.69 37.48
CA ILE A 6 35.04 12.15 36.53
C ILE A 6 33.87 11.16 36.54
N THR A 7 32.78 11.52 37.20
CA THR A 7 31.49 10.82 37.10
C THR A 7 30.89 11.11 35.73
N ILE A 8 30.96 10.14 34.82
CA ILE A 8 30.25 10.18 33.53
C ILE A 8 28.77 9.88 33.81
N PRO A 9 27.82 10.81 33.55
CA PRO A 9 26.40 10.50 33.70
C PRO A 9 26.01 9.42 32.70
N ALA A 10 25.38 8.37 33.22
CA ALA A 10 24.85 7.25 32.47
C ALA A 10 23.98 7.75 31.31
N ARG A 11 24.36 7.34 30.08
CA ARG A 11 23.55 7.54 28.88
C ARG A 11 22.13 7.10 29.18
N SER A 12 21.21 8.05 29.13
CA SER A 12 19.77 7.80 29.14
C SER A 12 19.46 6.86 27.98
N HIS A 13 19.28 5.57 28.29
CA HIS A 13 18.61 4.64 27.41
C HIS A 13 17.16 5.13 27.30
N VAL A 14 16.90 5.99 26.32
CA VAL A 14 15.55 6.22 25.82
C VAL A 14 15.10 4.86 25.33
N ALA A 15 14.33 4.17 26.16
CA ALA A 15 13.56 3.02 25.76
C ALA A 15 12.65 3.51 24.63
N MET A 16 13.05 3.23 23.39
CA MET A 16 12.11 3.16 22.30
C MET A 16 11.10 2.09 22.69
N ARG A 17 10.01 2.55 23.30
CA ARG A 17 8.85 1.75 23.60
C ARG A 17 8.29 1.35 22.25
N SER A 18 8.66 0.15 21.80
CA SER A 18 8.05 -0.49 20.66
C SER A 18 6.56 -0.62 20.95
N VAL A 19 5.76 0.28 20.38
CA VAL A 19 4.31 0.12 20.25
C VAL A 19 4.02 -0.64 18.95
N ALA A 20 4.93 -1.52 18.52
CA ALA A 20 4.52 -2.65 17.72
C ALA A 20 3.67 -3.53 18.64
N GLY A 21 2.37 -3.20 18.72
CA GLY A 21 1.36 -4.17 19.08
C GLY A 21 1.51 -5.32 18.08
N ALA A 22 2.39 -6.25 18.40
CA ALA A 22 2.56 -7.49 17.69
C ALA A 22 1.18 -8.14 17.77
N ALA A 23 0.41 -8.08 16.68
CA ALA A 23 -0.84 -8.80 16.62
C ALA A 23 -0.49 -10.23 17.01
N ARG A 24 -1.12 -10.71 18.09
CA ARG A 24 -1.13 -12.13 18.37
C ARG A 24 -1.56 -12.79 17.07
N PRO A 25 -0.76 -13.70 16.49
CA PRO A 25 -1.19 -14.42 15.30
C PRO A 25 -2.57 -15.00 15.61
N PRO A 26 -3.55 -14.86 14.70
CA PRO A 26 -4.89 -15.35 14.98
C PRO A 26 -4.77 -16.83 15.33
N ALA A 27 -5.37 -17.23 16.46
CA ALA A 27 -5.36 -18.63 16.89
C ALA A 27 -6.00 -19.54 15.82
N ASP A 28 -6.84 -18.95 14.97
CA ASP A 28 -7.43 -19.59 13.81
C ASP A 28 -6.43 -19.65 12.62
N PRO A 29 -6.03 -20.87 12.20
CA PRO A 29 -5.14 -21.05 11.05
C PRO A 29 -5.71 -20.53 9.73
N ILE A 30 -7.04 -20.47 9.58
CA ILE A 30 -7.71 -19.92 8.39
C ILE A 30 -7.43 -18.42 8.32
N LEU A 31 -7.68 -17.68 9.40
CA LEU A 31 -7.41 -16.23 9.47
C LEU A 31 -5.92 -15.93 9.28
N ALA A 32 -5.02 -16.79 9.77
CA ALA A 32 -3.58 -16.64 9.54
C ALA A 32 -3.20 -16.79 8.05
N ALA A 33 -3.81 -17.77 7.36
CA ALA A 33 -3.62 -17.94 5.92
C ALA A 33 -4.19 -16.76 5.12
N GLU A 34 -5.37 -16.26 5.49
CA GLU A 34 -5.99 -15.10 4.83
C GLU A 34 -5.19 -13.80 5.05
N ARG A 35 -4.66 -13.58 6.25
CA ARG A 35 -3.76 -12.46 6.54
C ARG A 35 -2.50 -12.53 5.66
N ARG A 36 -1.88 -13.71 5.53
CA ARG A 36 -0.72 -13.88 4.63
C ARG A 36 -1.07 -13.54 3.19
N ARG A 37 -2.22 -14.00 2.69
CA ARG A 37 -2.71 -13.66 1.35
C ARG A 37 -2.95 -12.16 1.19
N LEU A 38 -3.54 -11.49 2.18
CA LEU A 38 -3.70 -10.03 2.17
C LEU A 38 -2.35 -9.33 2.02
N LEU A 39 -1.35 -9.71 2.82
CA LEU A 39 -0.03 -9.08 2.77
C LEU A 39 0.68 -9.30 1.42
N ALA A 40 0.50 -10.48 0.81
CA ALA A 40 1.00 -10.73 -0.54
C ALA A 40 0.31 -9.83 -1.58
N ASP A 41 -1.02 -9.65 -1.48
CA ASP A 41 -1.77 -8.77 -2.38
C ASP A 41 -1.39 -7.29 -2.19
N VAL A 42 -1.10 -6.86 -0.96
CA VAL A 42 -0.55 -5.52 -0.67
C VAL A 42 0.77 -5.32 -1.41
N LEU A 43 1.72 -6.26 -1.30
CA LEU A 43 2.99 -6.17 -2.01
C LEU A 43 2.82 -6.16 -3.54
N ALA A 44 1.90 -6.97 -4.06
CA ALA A 44 1.61 -6.99 -5.49
C ALA A 44 1.04 -5.66 -5.99
N LEU A 45 0.16 -5.02 -5.21
CA LEU A 45 -0.38 -3.71 -5.55
C LEU A 45 0.64 -2.57 -5.37
N GLU A 46 1.55 -2.66 -4.41
CA GLU A 46 2.69 -1.73 -4.29
C GLU A 46 3.59 -1.80 -5.53
N LEU A 47 3.95 -3.01 -5.98
CA LEU A 47 4.70 -3.20 -7.21
C LEU A 47 3.94 -2.62 -8.42
N ARG A 48 2.64 -2.86 -8.49
CA ARG A 48 1.81 -2.33 -9.56
C ARG A 48 1.78 -0.80 -9.56
N LEU A 49 1.72 -0.18 -8.39
CA LEU A 49 1.80 1.27 -8.24
C LEU A 49 3.15 1.80 -8.74
N ALA A 50 4.25 1.14 -8.38
CA ALA A 50 5.58 1.49 -8.88
C ALA A 50 5.68 1.39 -10.41
N ILE A 51 5.07 0.35 -11.00
CA ILE A 51 5.00 0.21 -12.47
C ILE A 51 4.17 1.33 -13.10
N ILE A 52 3.07 1.76 -12.46
CA ILE A 52 2.28 2.89 -12.94
C ILE A 52 3.12 4.16 -12.94
N ASP A 53 3.84 4.43 -11.85
CA ASP A 53 4.67 5.63 -11.71
C ASP A 53 5.83 5.61 -12.73
N ASP A 54 6.50 4.46 -12.94
CA ASP A 54 7.58 4.29 -13.94
C ASP A 54 7.09 4.43 -15.39
N ARG A 55 5.90 3.89 -15.70
CA ARG A 55 5.40 3.78 -17.08
C ARG A 55 4.24 4.71 -17.37
N PHE A 56 4.07 5.76 -16.57
CA PHE A 56 2.88 6.59 -16.57
C PHE A 56 2.49 7.10 -17.96
N ASP A 57 3.41 7.77 -18.65
CA ASP A 57 3.13 8.32 -19.98
C ASP A 57 2.83 7.24 -21.02
N ARG A 58 3.55 6.11 -20.99
CA ARG A 58 3.30 4.99 -21.89
C ARG A 58 1.93 4.35 -21.65
N LEU A 59 1.52 4.21 -20.40
CA LEU A 59 0.19 3.71 -20.06
C LEU A 59 -0.91 4.66 -20.53
N ALA A 60 -0.70 5.97 -20.36
CA ALA A 60 -1.65 6.99 -20.80
C ALA A 60 -1.83 7.03 -22.33
N CYS A 61 -0.77 6.72 -23.09
CA CYS A 61 -0.83 6.69 -24.56
C CYS A 61 -1.32 5.36 -25.16
N ARG A 62 -1.75 4.39 -24.34
CA ARG A 62 -2.29 3.13 -24.86
C ARG A 62 -3.54 3.35 -25.74
N PRO A 63 -3.85 2.41 -26.66
CA PRO A 63 -5.18 2.35 -27.27
C PRO A 63 -6.28 2.14 -26.21
N GLU A 64 -7.48 2.61 -26.49
CA GLU A 64 -8.61 2.65 -25.53
C GLU A 64 -8.94 1.26 -24.94
N ALA A 65 -9.08 0.23 -25.78
CA ALA A 65 -9.45 -1.11 -25.33
C ALA A 65 -8.44 -1.72 -24.32
N PRO A 66 -7.13 -1.83 -24.62
CA PRO A 66 -6.16 -2.35 -23.67
C PRO A 66 -5.95 -1.43 -22.45
N TYR A 67 -6.23 -0.13 -22.58
CA TYR A 67 -6.26 0.77 -21.43
C TYR A 67 -7.41 0.41 -20.47
N ARG A 68 -8.64 0.27 -20.99
CA ARG A 68 -9.83 -0.07 -20.20
C ARG A 68 -9.69 -1.42 -19.51
N GLU A 69 -9.18 -2.43 -20.20
CA GLU A 69 -8.97 -3.76 -19.63
C GLU A 69 -7.99 -3.71 -18.46
N TRP A 70 -6.83 -3.09 -18.66
CA TRP A 70 -5.83 -2.91 -17.61
C TRP A 70 -6.36 -2.09 -16.42
N ARG A 71 -7.14 -1.04 -16.70
CA ARG A 71 -7.76 -0.21 -15.67
C ARG A 71 -8.74 -1.04 -14.83
N ARG A 72 -9.62 -1.81 -15.48
CA ARG A 72 -10.59 -2.68 -14.82
C ARG A 72 -9.89 -3.69 -13.92
N ASP A 73 -8.91 -4.44 -14.44
CA ASP A 73 -8.12 -5.40 -13.64
C ASP A 73 -7.45 -4.74 -12.42
N THR A 74 -6.96 -3.50 -12.57
CA THR A 74 -6.34 -2.77 -11.47
C THR A 74 -7.35 -2.35 -10.40
N VAL A 75 -8.53 -1.89 -10.81
CA VAL A 75 -9.62 -1.51 -9.90
C VAL A 75 -10.18 -2.73 -9.19
N ASP A 76 -10.46 -3.81 -9.91
CA ASP A 76 -11.01 -5.06 -9.36
C ASP A 76 -10.08 -5.63 -8.26
N ARG A 77 -8.75 -5.60 -8.50
CA ARG A 77 -7.76 -6.02 -7.49
C ARG A 77 -7.77 -5.13 -6.26
N ALA A 78 -7.91 -3.82 -6.44
CA ALA A 78 -7.96 -2.87 -5.34
C ALA A 78 -9.23 -3.07 -4.49
N GLU A 79 -10.38 -3.29 -5.12
CA GLU A 79 -11.64 -3.57 -4.45
C GLU A 79 -11.58 -4.91 -3.71
N ALA A 80 -11.02 -5.96 -4.33
CA ALA A 80 -10.80 -7.25 -3.68
C ALA A 80 -9.88 -7.13 -2.45
N LEU A 81 -8.80 -6.34 -2.54
CA LEU A 81 -7.92 -6.05 -1.41
C LEU A 81 -8.69 -5.32 -0.30
N ALA A 82 -9.45 -4.27 -0.65
CA ALA A 82 -10.22 -3.48 0.31
C ALA A 82 -11.26 -4.34 1.05
N ALA A 83 -12.03 -5.14 0.32
CA ALA A 83 -13.02 -6.05 0.89
C ALA A 83 -12.37 -7.05 1.86
N ARG A 84 -11.23 -7.64 1.47
CA ARG A 84 -10.50 -8.57 2.32
C ARG A 84 -9.91 -7.90 3.56
N ALA A 85 -9.33 -6.71 3.41
CA ALA A 85 -8.79 -5.93 4.52
C ALA A 85 -9.88 -5.59 5.54
N SER A 86 -11.05 -5.14 5.07
CA SER A 86 -12.21 -4.85 5.93
C SER A 86 -12.70 -6.09 6.69
N ARG A 87 -12.82 -7.24 6.01
CA ARG A 87 -13.22 -8.49 6.65
C ARG A 87 -12.23 -8.94 7.74
N LEU A 88 -10.93 -8.90 7.44
CA LEU A 88 -9.89 -9.28 8.40
C LEU A 88 -9.77 -8.27 9.56
N ALA A 89 -10.01 -6.99 9.31
CA ALA A 89 -10.07 -5.97 10.36
C ALA A 89 -11.25 -6.23 11.32
N ALA A 90 -12.43 -6.53 10.78
CA ALA A 90 -13.61 -6.87 11.58
C ALA A 90 -13.40 -8.14 12.42
N ALA A 91 -12.63 -9.10 11.92
CA ALA A 91 -12.24 -10.31 12.64
C ALA A 91 -11.10 -10.11 13.65
N GLY A 92 -10.58 -8.88 13.82
CA GLY A 92 -9.45 -8.60 14.71
C GLY A 92 -8.12 -9.20 14.25
N ALA A 93 -8.03 -9.65 12.98
CA ALA A 93 -6.87 -10.34 12.43
C ALA A 93 -5.81 -9.39 11.86
N LEU A 94 -6.06 -8.08 11.83
CA LEU A 94 -5.12 -7.07 11.32
C LEU A 94 -4.58 -6.17 12.43
N THR A 95 -3.28 -5.89 12.38
CA THR A 95 -2.69 -4.81 13.19
C THR A 95 -3.19 -3.45 12.73
N VAL A 96 -3.00 -2.41 13.54
CA VAL A 96 -3.18 -1.02 13.11
C VAL A 96 -2.29 -0.71 11.90
N GLY A 97 -1.04 -1.16 11.91
CA GLY A 97 -0.10 -0.96 10.81
C GLY A 97 -0.55 -1.60 9.49
N ASP A 98 -1.06 -2.84 9.53
CA ASP A 98 -1.59 -3.54 8.35
C ASP A 98 -2.77 -2.76 7.73
N ARG A 99 -3.68 -2.26 8.58
CA ARG A 99 -4.83 -1.44 8.15
C ARG A 99 -4.39 -0.12 7.53
N SER A 100 -3.49 0.60 8.20
CA SER A 100 -2.96 1.88 7.71
C SER A 100 -2.23 1.71 6.39
N ARG A 101 -1.42 0.66 6.24
CA ARG A 101 -0.69 0.36 5.00
C ARG A 101 -1.64 0.04 3.85
N ALA A 102 -2.60 -0.86 4.04
CA ALA A 102 -3.59 -1.18 3.02
C ALA A 102 -4.40 0.05 2.62
N GLY A 103 -4.85 0.86 3.59
CA GLY A 103 -5.59 2.09 3.33
C GLY A 103 -4.77 3.11 2.52
N ALA A 104 -3.53 3.37 2.92
CA ALA A 104 -2.65 4.30 2.21
C ALA A 104 -2.39 3.86 0.76
N LEU A 105 -2.18 2.56 0.54
CA LEU A 105 -1.99 2.00 -0.80
C LEU A 105 -3.24 2.18 -1.68
N LEU A 106 -4.43 1.90 -1.14
CA LEU A 106 -5.70 2.06 -1.87
C LEU A 106 -5.96 3.52 -2.24
N VAL A 107 -5.68 4.47 -1.34
CA VAL A 107 -5.78 5.91 -1.63
C VAL A 107 -4.80 6.29 -2.73
N GLY A 108 -3.52 5.92 -2.59
CA GLY A 108 -2.49 6.23 -3.57
C GLY A 108 -2.82 5.68 -4.96
N LEU A 109 -3.31 4.44 -5.03
CA LEU A 109 -3.72 3.82 -6.29
C LEU A 109 -4.89 4.56 -6.94
N ARG A 110 -5.94 4.95 -6.18
CA ARG A 110 -7.08 5.72 -6.71
C ARG A 110 -6.63 7.06 -7.30
N GLU A 111 -5.75 7.78 -6.61
CA GLU A 111 -5.21 9.04 -7.10
C GLU A 111 -4.38 8.88 -8.38
N ARG A 112 -3.58 7.80 -8.47
CA ARG A 112 -2.76 7.52 -9.66
C ARG A 112 -3.65 7.15 -10.85
N ILE A 113 -4.64 6.28 -10.66
CA ILE A 113 -5.60 5.92 -11.71
C ILE A 113 -6.35 7.16 -12.21
N ALA A 114 -6.82 8.03 -11.31
CA ALA A 114 -7.54 9.24 -11.70
C ALA A 114 -6.67 10.19 -12.56
N ARG A 115 -5.40 10.37 -12.19
CA ARG A 115 -4.45 11.15 -13.00
C ARG A 115 -4.19 10.51 -14.35
N LEU A 116 -4.06 9.18 -14.38
CA LEU A 116 -3.84 8.45 -15.62
C LEU A 116 -5.06 8.52 -16.54
N ASP A 117 -6.27 8.43 -15.99
CA ASP A 117 -7.54 8.60 -16.71
C ASP A 117 -7.61 9.98 -17.38
N ALA A 118 -7.26 11.03 -16.65
CA ALA A 118 -7.23 12.39 -17.18
C ALA A 118 -6.21 12.53 -18.33
N ARG A 119 -5.01 11.97 -18.17
CA ARG A 119 -3.95 12.00 -19.18
C ARG A 119 -4.33 11.20 -20.43
N HIS A 120 -4.89 10.01 -20.24
CA HIS A 120 -5.38 9.15 -21.33
C HIS A 120 -6.50 9.83 -22.11
N ALA A 121 -7.49 10.43 -21.43
CA ALA A 121 -8.55 11.17 -22.09
C ALA A 121 -8.01 12.35 -22.92
N ALA A 122 -7.00 13.06 -22.42
CA ALA A 122 -6.34 14.12 -23.18
C ALA A 122 -5.63 13.61 -24.43
N TYR A 123 -4.97 12.46 -24.34
CA TYR A 123 -4.34 11.80 -25.49
C TYR A 123 -5.38 11.37 -26.54
N GLN A 124 -6.46 10.71 -26.12
CA GLN A 124 -7.55 10.30 -27.03
C GLN A 124 -8.21 11.48 -27.73
N ARG A 125 -8.39 12.63 -27.04
CA ARG A 125 -8.89 13.85 -27.68
C ARG A 125 -7.97 14.33 -28.79
N ARG A 126 -6.66 14.36 -28.55
CA ARG A 126 -5.66 14.79 -29.56
C ARG A 126 -5.69 13.90 -30.80
N LEU A 127 -5.81 12.58 -30.63
CA LEU A 127 -5.89 11.63 -31.75
C LEU A 127 -7.15 11.79 -32.61
N ARG A 128 -8.25 12.34 -32.06
CA ARG A 128 -9.49 12.57 -32.83
C ARG A 128 -9.50 13.89 -33.58
N THR A 129 -8.62 14.81 -33.18
CA THR A 129 -8.50 16.15 -33.79
C THR A 129 -7.33 16.28 -34.74
N ALA A 130 -6.46 15.27 -34.81
CA ALA A 130 -5.35 15.15 -35.73
C ALA A 130 -5.76 14.28 -36.93
#